data_AF-A0A7S4VCY2-F1
#
_entry.id   AF-A0A7S4VCY2-F1
#
_cell.length_a   1.000
_cell.length_b   1.000
_cell.length_c   1.000
_cell.angle_alpha   90.00
_cell.angle_beta   90.00
_cell.angle_gamma   90.00
#
_symmetry.space_group_name_H-M   'P 1'
#
loop_
_entity.id
_entity.type
_entity.pdbx_description
1 polymer ?
#
loop_
_entity_poly.entity_id
_entity_poly.type
_entity_poly.pdbx_seq_one_letter_code
_entity_poly.pdbx_strand_id
1 'polypeptide(L)'
;AQASLAQAIHILASYLLQALAGQPDLRGQFAAAMSGVLSMLCVASAFPILGVGTSSSATLGASEFGADDECVVENGGNSSECALNALQHRGLKRTSVEASKANTSAEAEGSQLPWGCSGCMQGNSPPGVSLSSTSTEHRPIYHFMLNCWNSCGKKSGFCSWCGPGNACCRYMYPGDPPECKTVSYFPVLSWHTCTSPVQRAAPPAPAPALGPVAPGVPSSVPGTTSREGEDYQPVNRALAAPSDAPLLTFYMYRAMGDNDYAPENVNTASLAGIMWYLHNEVVVLTPRKFGITRIVRMKVQTKAPAPLHDVGMNFGVRYAFDSGRCTGPWSCDKQFGNYGYFVGCNNVGDFPTEKWSKANHYADAIWYSLPGPCSNRKFSQHDSTCLSTSPGGACAGEPTGRGNCTYSATPAGEIRIDELEGIVNYKLFALTGGREYVHTLDRGVNLHFWDGKTDPARCAQRVKAAEDLFAAKYGPAEPLETPKCDFWRRGFYGSSPA
;
A
#
# COMPACT_ATOMS: atom_id res chain seq x y z
N ALA A 1 -16.20 -28.28 -35.05
CA ALA A 1 -15.27 -28.17 -33.90
C ALA A 1 -15.11 -29.50 -33.13
N GLN A 2 -16.17 -30.27 -32.85
CA GLN A 2 -16.03 -31.55 -32.14
C GLN A 2 -15.43 -32.69 -33.01
N ALA A 3 -15.77 -32.76 -34.30
CA ALA A 3 -15.19 -33.75 -35.22
C ALA A 3 -13.66 -33.61 -35.38
N SER A 4 -13.10 -32.40 -35.29
CA SER A 4 -11.67 -32.15 -35.41
C SER A 4 -10.87 -32.54 -34.15
N LEU A 5 -11.52 -32.53 -32.97
CA LEU A 5 -10.87 -32.92 -31.72
C LEU A 5 -10.73 -34.44 -31.59
N ALA A 6 -11.77 -35.19 -31.99
CA ALA A 6 -11.73 -36.66 -31.98
C ALA A 6 -10.66 -37.21 -32.94
N GLN A 7 -10.49 -36.60 -34.12
CA GLN A 7 -9.43 -36.96 -35.07
C GLN A 7 -8.03 -36.65 -34.53
N ALA A 8 -7.84 -35.51 -33.86
CA ALA A 8 -6.56 -35.16 -33.24
C ALA A 8 -6.18 -36.14 -32.11
N ILE A 9 -7.15 -36.55 -31.29
CA ILE A 9 -6.94 -37.54 -30.21
C ILE A 9 -6.58 -38.92 -30.79
N HIS A 10 -7.24 -39.35 -31.86
CA HIS A 10 -6.91 -40.63 -32.51
C HIS A 10 -5.49 -40.65 -33.09
N ILE A 11 -5.05 -39.54 -33.69
CA ILE A 11 -3.70 -39.43 -34.26
C ILE A 11 -2.65 -39.48 -33.13
N LEU A 12 -2.84 -38.70 -32.05
CA LEU A 12 -1.94 -38.68 -30.90
C LEU A 12 -1.85 -40.05 -30.20
N ALA A 13 -2.98 -40.74 -30.01
CA ALA A 13 -3.01 -42.07 -29.42
C ALA A 13 -2.24 -43.10 -30.27
N SER A 14 -2.31 -42.97 -31.59
CA SER A 14 -1.59 -43.87 -32.52
C SER A 14 -0.07 -43.68 -32.45
N TYR A 15 0.40 -42.44 -32.34
CA TYR A 15 1.83 -42.13 -32.16
C TYR A 15 2.35 -42.60 -30.79
N LEU A 16 1.57 -42.43 -29.71
CA LEU A 16 1.97 -42.91 -28.38
C LEU A 16 2.04 -44.44 -28.31
N LEU A 17 1.10 -45.16 -28.94
CA LEU A 17 1.13 -46.62 -28.99
C LEU A 17 2.31 -47.15 -29.81
N GLN A 18 2.77 -46.43 -30.84
CA GLN A 18 3.99 -46.75 -31.58
C GLN A 18 5.25 -46.48 -30.75
N ALA A 19 5.29 -45.39 -29.98
CA ALA A 19 6.41 -45.09 -29.09
C ALA A 19 6.56 -46.10 -27.94
N LEU A 20 5.47 -46.76 -27.54
CA LEU A 20 5.43 -47.76 -26.45
C LEU A 20 5.66 -49.21 -26.92
N ALA A 21 6.07 -49.43 -28.17
CA ALA A 21 6.23 -50.78 -28.74
C ALA A 21 7.23 -51.68 -27.99
N GLY A 22 8.13 -51.11 -27.18
CA GLY A 22 9.13 -51.84 -26.39
C GLY A 22 8.78 -52.06 -24.91
N GLN A 23 7.62 -51.60 -24.42
CA GLN A 23 7.25 -51.71 -22.99
C GLN A 23 5.81 -52.26 -22.82
N PRO A 24 5.65 -53.60 -22.72
CA PRO A 24 4.33 -54.24 -22.76
C PRO A 24 3.41 -53.86 -21.59
N ASP A 25 3.96 -53.64 -20.39
CA ASP A 25 3.16 -53.26 -19.21
C ASP A 25 2.55 -51.86 -19.31
N LEU A 26 3.30 -50.90 -19.84
CA LEU A 26 2.83 -49.52 -20.05
C LEU A 26 1.84 -49.43 -21.21
N ARG A 27 1.99 -50.26 -22.24
CA ARG A 27 1.07 -50.34 -23.38
C ARG A 27 -0.32 -50.82 -22.94
N GLY A 28 -0.39 -51.79 -22.02
CA GLY A 28 -1.65 -52.28 -21.46
C GLY A 28 -2.38 -51.24 -20.62
N GLN A 29 -1.66 -50.52 -19.75
CA GLN A 29 -2.25 -49.46 -18.92
C GLN A 29 -2.73 -48.28 -19.77
N PHE A 30 -1.99 -47.89 -20.80
CA PHE A 30 -2.37 -46.81 -21.70
C PHE A 30 -3.60 -47.15 -22.56
N ALA A 31 -3.69 -48.38 -23.06
CA ALA A 31 -4.86 -48.85 -23.82
C ALA A 31 -6.14 -48.86 -22.97
N ALA A 32 -6.04 -49.28 -21.70
CA ALA A 32 -7.16 -49.25 -20.76
C ALA A 32 -7.63 -47.83 -20.44
N ALA A 33 -6.69 -46.89 -20.23
CA ALA A 33 -7.02 -45.48 -19.97
C ALA A 33 -7.70 -44.81 -21.18
N MET A 34 -7.23 -45.09 -22.40
CA MET A 34 -7.81 -44.53 -23.63
C MET A 34 -9.23 -45.07 -23.90
N SER A 35 -9.50 -46.34 -23.56
CA SER A 35 -10.84 -46.92 -23.71
C SER A 35 -11.86 -46.23 -22.79
N GLY A 36 -11.45 -45.81 -21.58
CA GLY A 36 -12.29 -45.04 -20.67
C GLY A 36 -12.62 -43.63 -21.18
N VAL A 37 -11.65 -42.95 -21.80
CA VAL A 37 -11.83 -41.60 -22.36
C VAL A 37 -12.77 -41.61 -23.57
N LEU A 38 -12.68 -42.62 -24.45
CA LEU A 38 -13.61 -42.76 -25.57
C LEU A 38 -15.04 -43.10 -25.12
N SER A 39 -15.22 -43.93 -24.08
CA SER A 39 -16.55 -44.20 -23.52
C SER A 39 -17.22 -42.96 -22.92
N MET A 40 -16.47 -42.06 -22.27
CA MET A 40 -17.03 -40.80 -21.75
C MET A 40 -17.47 -39.83 -22.86
N LEU A 41 -16.80 -39.83 -24.02
CA LEU A 41 -17.16 -38.97 -25.14
C LEU A 41 -18.42 -39.43 -25.89
N CYS A 42 -18.75 -40.73 -25.88
CA CYS A 42 -19.96 -41.25 -26.50
C CYS A 42 -21.25 -41.03 -25.66
N VAL A 43 -21.14 -40.87 -24.34
CA VAL A 43 -22.30 -40.63 -23.46
C VAL A 43 -22.85 -39.20 -23.61
N ALA A 44 -22.03 -38.25 -24.08
CA ALA A 44 -22.43 -36.85 -24.27
C ALA A 44 -23.31 -36.60 -25.53
N SER A 45 -23.53 -37.61 -26.38
CA SER A 45 -24.28 -37.47 -27.66
C SER A 45 -25.68 -38.08 -27.68
N ALA A 46 -26.21 -38.57 -26.55
CA ALA A 46 -27.50 -39.28 -26.51
C ALA A 46 -28.46 -38.72 -25.46
N PHE A 47 -29.01 -37.52 -25.68
CA PHE A 47 -30.29 -37.10 -25.08
C PHE A 47 -31.07 -36.21 -26.06
N PRO A 48 -32.28 -36.61 -26.49
CA PRO A 48 -33.12 -35.80 -27.38
C PRO A 48 -33.90 -34.73 -26.60
N ILE A 49 -34.03 -33.58 -27.26
CA ILE A 49 -34.77 -32.39 -26.86
C ILE A 49 -36.27 -32.71 -26.78
N LEU A 50 -36.87 -32.53 -25.61
CA LEU A 50 -38.31 -32.31 -25.46
C LEU A 50 -38.52 -30.97 -24.78
N GLY A 51 -39.09 -30.03 -25.54
CA GLY A 51 -39.53 -28.74 -25.04
C GLY A 51 -40.87 -28.87 -24.33
N VAL A 52 -40.98 -28.25 -23.16
CA VAL A 52 -42.23 -27.75 -22.60
C VAL A 52 -41.91 -26.41 -21.95
N GLY A 53 -42.51 -25.35 -22.48
CA GLY A 53 -42.48 -24.04 -21.85
C GLY A 53 -43.49 -23.98 -20.72
N THR A 54 -43.10 -23.35 -19.61
CA THR A 54 -44.02 -22.54 -18.81
C THR A 54 -43.27 -21.32 -18.28
N SER A 55 -43.91 -20.20 -18.51
CA SER A 55 -43.67 -18.87 -17.98
C SER A 55 -43.76 -18.86 -16.45
N SER A 56 -42.76 -18.26 -15.81
CA SER A 56 -42.90 -17.49 -14.56
C SER A 56 -41.61 -16.72 -14.33
N SER A 57 -41.59 -15.49 -14.84
CA SER A 57 -40.62 -14.47 -14.44
C SER A 57 -40.92 -14.06 -13.00
N ALA A 58 -40.25 -14.70 -12.05
CA ALA A 58 -40.00 -14.08 -10.75
C ALA A 58 -38.68 -13.30 -10.89
N THR A 59 -38.81 -12.01 -11.18
CA THR A 59 -37.74 -11.02 -11.08
C THR A 59 -37.32 -10.94 -9.62
N LEU A 60 -36.35 -11.77 -9.22
CA LEU A 60 -35.57 -11.54 -8.00
C LEU A 60 -34.55 -10.44 -8.33
N GLY A 61 -34.71 -9.29 -7.67
CA GLY A 61 -33.92 -8.09 -7.88
C GLY A 61 -32.44 -8.35 -7.69
N ALA A 62 -31.65 -7.96 -8.69
CA ALA A 62 -30.20 -7.88 -8.64
C ALA A 62 -29.73 -6.67 -7.79
N SER A 63 -30.16 -6.58 -6.53
CA SER A 63 -29.85 -5.44 -5.64
C SER A 63 -29.17 -5.84 -4.33
N GLU A 64 -28.40 -6.94 -4.32
CA GLU A 64 -27.61 -7.36 -3.14
C GLU A 64 -26.17 -7.80 -3.51
N PHE A 65 -25.67 -7.31 -4.65
CA PHE A 65 -24.27 -7.43 -5.04
C PHE A 65 -23.52 -6.16 -4.66
N GLY A 66 -22.62 -6.29 -3.68
CA GLY A 66 -21.42 -5.47 -3.49
C GLY A 66 -21.57 -3.97 -3.71
N ALA A 67 -22.24 -3.27 -2.79
CA ALA A 67 -21.93 -1.88 -2.53
C ALA A 67 -20.71 -1.85 -1.59
N ASP A 68 -19.54 -1.74 -2.18
CA ASP A 68 -18.25 -1.65 -1.52
C ASP A 68 -17.95 -0.21 -1.07
N ASP A 69 -17.23 -0.12 0.03
CA ASP A 69 -16.62 1.09 0.59
C ASP A 69 -15.17 1.28 0.08
N GLU A 70 -14.72 0.40 -0.84
CA GLU A 70 -13.43 0.51 -1.54
C GLU A 70 -13.56 0.80 -3.06
N CYS A 71 -14.78 0.77 -3.66
CA CYS A 71 -14.99 1.20 -5.05
C CYS A 71 -16.42 1.79 -5.31
N VAL A 72 -16.72 3.02 -4.84
CA VAL A 72 -17.88 3.77 -5.42
C VAL A 72 -17.51 4.25 -6.82
N VAL A 73 -17.97 3.51 -7.83
CA VAL A 73 -17.85 3.90 -9.24
C VAL A 73 -19.07 4.75 -9.61
N GLU A 74 -19.02 6.06 -9.38
CA GLU A 74 -19.91 6.96 -10.11
C GLU A 74 -19.45 6.97 -11.58
N ASN A 75 -20.32 6.50 -12.48
CA ASN A 75 -20.19 6.52 -13.94
C ASN A 75 -19.28 5.46 -14.60
N GLY A 76 -19.56 4.16 -14.38
CA GLY A 76 -19.25 3.12 -15.37
C GLY A 76 -17.77 2.80 -15.64
N GLY A 77 -16.88 3.00 -14.66
CA GLY A 77 -15.47 2.66 -14.71
C GLY A 77 -15.16 1.15 -14.64
N ASN A 78 -14.06 0.74 -15.29
CA ASN A 78 -13.55 -0.63 -15.43
C ASN A 78 -12.80 -1.11 -14.16
N SER A 79 -12.90 -2.40 -13.83
CA SER A 79 -12.20 -3.11 -12.74
C SER A 79 -10.65 -3.00 -12.78
N SER A 80 -10.08 -2.43 -13.84
CA SER A 80 -8.68 -2.04 -13.94
C SER A 80 -8.27 -0.86 -13.04
N GLU A 81 -9.21 -0.06 -12.53
CA GLU A 81 -8.88 1.03 -11.58
C GLU A 81 -8.63 0.52 -10.16
N CYS A 82 -9.34 -0.53 -9.69
CA CYS A 82 -9.10 -1.11 -8.37
C CYS A 82 -7.77 -1.93 -8.32
N ALA A 83 -7.09 -2.14 -9.46
CA ALA A 83 -5.74 -2.74 -9.54
C ALA A 83 -4.56 -1.74 -9.38
N LEU A 84 -4.84 -0.43 -9.32
CA LEU A 84 -3.83 0.61 -9.14
C LEU A 84 -3.18 0.61 -7.74
N ASN A 85 -3.78 -0.10 -6.78
CA ASN A 85 -3.21 -0.32 -5.44
C ASN A 85 -2.11 -1.41 -5.44
N ALA A 86 -1.83 -2.11 -6.55
CA ALA A 86 -0.87 -3.21 -6.59
C ALA A 86 0.18 -3.19 -7.73
N LEU A 87 0.03 -2.41 -8.80
CA LEU A 87 1.02 -2.31 -9.89
C LEU A 87 1.06 -0.91 -10.52
N GLN A 88 2.23 -0.24 -10.47
CA GLN A 88 2.58 0.92 -11.30
C GLN A 88 3.96 0.62 -11.92
N HIS A 89 4.23 0.42 -13.23
CA HIS A 89 3.53 0.39 -14.51
C HIS A 89 4.23 -0.65 -15.42
N ARG A 90 3.56 -1.16 -16.47
CA ARG A 90 4.23 -1.51 -17.74
C ARG A 90 3.73 -0.59 -18.85
N GLY A 91 4.58 0.33 -19.29
CA GLY A 91 4.48 0.91 -20.63
C GLY A 91 5.02 -0.11 -21.63
N LEU A 92 4.21 -0.40 -22.65
CA LEU A 92 4.55 -0.70 -24.04
C LEU A 92 3.39 -1.49 -24.67
N LYS A 93 2.52 -0.79 -25.41
CA LYS A 93 1.93 -1.39 -26.61
C LYS A 93 2.23 -0.51 -27.82
N ARG A 94 2.80 -1.19 -28.80
CA ARG A 94 3.17 -0.74 -30.14
C ARG A 94 1.96 -0.21 -30.90
N THR A 95 2.21 0.91 -31.58
CA THR A 95 1.79 1.28 -32.95
C THR A 95 0.70 0.44 -33.64
N SER A 96 -0.41 1.11 -33.96
CA SER A 96 -1.12 1.05 -35.26
C SER A 96 -2.11 2.22 -35.25
N VAL A 97 -1.83 3.33 -35.93
CA VAL A 97 -2.39 3.68 -37.25
C VAL A 97 -3.90 3.41 -37.31
N GLU A 98 -4.70 4.48 -37.16
CA GLU A 98 -5.59 4.92 -38.23
C GLU A 98 -6.04 6.37 -37.99
N ALA A 99 -6.01 7.12 -39.09
CA ALA A 99 -6.30 8.53 -39.18
C ALA A 99 -7.78 8.76 -39.55
N SER A 100 -8.15 10.05 -39.51
CA SER A 100 -9.38 10.67 -40.02
C SER A 100 -10.54 10.68 -39.00
N LYS A 101 -11.25 11.78 -38.74
CA LYS A 101 -11.46 13.00 -39.51
C LYS A 101 -11.55 14.23 -38.60
N ALA A 102 -11.05 15.33 -39.12
CA ALA A 102 -11.33 16.68 -38.66
C ALA A 102 -12.84 16.98 -38.77
N ASN A 103 -13.35 17.80 -37.86
CA ASN A 103 -14.19 18.92 -38.28
C ASN A 103 -14.00 20.12 -37.35
N THR A 104 -13.68 21.22 -37.99
CA THR A 104 -13.59 22.59 -37.54
C THR A 104 -14.95 23.20 -37.28
N SER A 105 -15.03 24.06 -36.26
CA SER A 105 -15.66 25.38 -36.40
C SER A 105 -15.32 26.22 -35.17
N ALA A 106 -14.63 27.32 -35.43
CA ALA A 106 -14.38 28.42 -34.52
C ALA A 106 -15.67 29.17 -34.22
N GLU A 107 -15.76 29.78 -33.05
CA GLU A 107 -16.34 31.12 -32.88
C GLU A 107 -15.70 31.76 -31.65
N ALA A 108 -15.31 33.02 -31.84
CA ALA A 108 -14.58 33.86 -30.91
C ALA A 108 -15.43 35.09 -30.62
N GLU A 109 -15.46 35.53 -29.37
CA GLU A 109 -15.77 36.87 -28.84
C GLU A 109 -15.56 36.76 -27.31
N GLY A 110 -14.86 37.61 -26.56
CA GLY A 110 -14.33 38.95 -26.74
C GLY A 110 -14.64 39.77 -25.48
N SER A 111 -13.64 40.05 -24.61
CA SER A 111 -13.54 41.19 -23.64
C SER A 111 -12.45 40.88 -22.56
N GLN A 112 -11.24 41.44 -22.68
CA GLN A 112 -10.74 42.70 -22.10
C GLN A 112 -10.66 42.73 -20.55
N LEU A 113 -9.52 42.34 -19.94
CA LEU A 113 -8.35 43.15 -19.46
C LEU A 113 -8.40 43.38 -17.93
N PRO A 114 -7.32 43.80 -17.23
CA PRO A 114 -5.88 43.44 -17.27
C PRO A 114 -5.40 42.99 -15.85
N TRP A 115 -4.25 42.34 -15.63
CA TRP A 115 -2.97 42.96 -15.26
C TRP A 115 -1.83 41.98 -15.59
N GLY A 116 -0.95 42.42 -16.50
CA GLY A 116 0.23 41.67 -16.94
C GLY A 116 1.39 41.76 -15.96
N CYS A 117 2.04 40.62 -15.75
CA CYS A 117 3.43 40.54 -15.33
C CYS A 117 4.32 40.58 -16.57
N SER A 118 5.13 41.62 -16.75
CA SER A 118 6.42 41.56 -17.46
C SER A 118 7.19 42.86 -17.26
N GLY A 119 8.34 42.76 -16.60
CA GLY A 119 9.23 43.86 -16.29
C GLY A 119 10.59 43.35 -15.79
N CYS A 120 11.31 42.70 -16.71
CA CYS A 120 12.75 42.52 -16.87
C CYS A 120 13.72 42.77 -15.68
N MET A 121 14.49 41.73 -15.38
CA MET A 121 15.96 41.71 -15.27
C MET A 121 16.68 43.07 -15.37
N GLN A 122 17.38 43.47 -14.30
CA GLN A 122 18.77 43.97 -14.35
C GLN A 122 19.37 44.17 -12.95
N GLY A 123 20.45 43.44 -12.69
CA GLY A 123 21.67 43.83 -11.96
C GLY A 123 21.56 44.49 -10.58
N ASN A 124 22.04 43.78 -9.55
CA ASN A 124 23.19 44.21 -8.74
C ASN A 124 23.50 43.16 -7.66
N SER A 125 24.62 42.43 -7.84
CA SER A 125 25.35 41.81 -6.73
C SER A 125 26.29 42.84 -6.11
N PRO A 126 26.46 42.84 -4.78
CA PRO A 126 27.83 42.77 -4.24
C PRO A 126 27.88 41.89 -2.95
N PRO A 127 29.04 41.79 -2.27
CA PRO A 127 30.00 40.70 -2.41
C PRO A 127 29.96 39.73 -1.22
N GLY A 128 30.68 38.62 -1.36
CA GLY A 128 30.70 37.50 -0.42
C GLY A 128 30.96 37.89 1.03
N VAL A 129 30.14 37.28 1.89
CA VAL A 129 30.51 36.95 3.26
C VAL A 129 30.61 35.43 3.30
N SER A 130 31.85 34.96 3.44
CA SER A 130 32.18 33.61 3.83
C SER A 130 31.62 33.37 5.24
N LEU A 131 30.63 32.50 5.36
CA LEU A 131 30.37 31.78 6.59
C LEU A 131 30.61 30.30 6.33
N SER A 132 31.85 29.91 6.62
CA SER A 132 32.16 28.55 7.03
C SER A 132 31.37 28.25 8.30
N SER A 133 30.29 27.48 8.18
CA SER A 133 29.65 26.81 9.31
C SER A 133 29.67 25.31 9.04
N THR A 134 30.71 24.66 9.53
CA THR A 134 30.75 23.22 9.73
C THR A 134 29.72 22.84 10.79
N SER A 135 28.49 22.62 10.35
CA SER A 135 27.52 21.78 11.03
C SER A 135 26.89 20.89 9.97
N THR A 136 26.97 19.58 10.16
CA THR A 136 26.36 18.55 9.33
C THR A 136 24.84 18.69 9.41
N GLU A 137 24.28 19.65 8.69
CA GLU A 137 22.84 19.87 8.57
C GLU A 137 22.27 18.72 7.75
N HIS A 138 21.43 17.90 8.38
CA HIS A 138 20.75 16.80 7.73
C HIS A 138 19.76 17.39 6.73
N ARG A 139 20.15 17.50 5.46
CA ARG A 139 19.31 18.08 4.42
C ARG A 139 18.11 17.16 4.18
N PRO A 140 16.86 17.61 4.38
CA PRO A 140 15.69 16.74 4.24
C PRO A 140 15.59 16.20 2.81
N ILE A 141 15.40 14.89 2.68
CA ILE A 141 15.21 14.21 1.40
C ILE A 141 13.74 14.35 0.99
N TYR A 142 13.50 15.03 -0.13
CA TYR A 142 12.15 15.14 -0.69
C TYR A 142 11.84 13.91 -1.55
N HIS A 143 10.55 13.55 -1.61
CA HIS A 143 10.08 12.41 -2.41
C HIS A 143 10.86 11.12 -2.12
N PHE A 144 11.20 10.94 -0.84
CA PHE A 144 11.88 9.77 -0.32
C PHE A 144 11.16 8.49 -0.75
N MET A 145 11.90 7.46 -1.17
CA MET A 145 11.39 6.17 -1.68
C MET A 145 10.62 6.21 -3.00
N LEU A 146 10.28 7.39 -3.54
CA LEU A 146 9.63 7.49 -4.84
C LEU A 146 10.61 7.28 -5.99
N ASN A 147 10.09 6.86 -7.15
CA ASN A 147 10.90 6.74 -8.36
C ASN A 147 11.16 8.14 -8.94
N CYS A 148 12.37 8.64 -8.70
CA CYS A 148 12.77 9.98 -9.10
C CYS A 148 13.15 10.09 -10.59
N TRP A 149 13.23 8.98 -11.32
CA TRP A 149 13.81 8.94 -12.68
C TRP A 149 13.16 9.94 -13.62
N ASN A 150 11.84 9.94 -13.74
CA ASN A 150 11.15 10.86 -14.67
C ASN A 150 11.21 12.31 -14.18
N SER A 151 11.04 12.52 -12.87
CA SER A 151 11.05 13.86 -12.25
C SER A 151 12.42 14.53 -12.31
N CYS A 152 13.49 13.74 -12.37
CA CYS A 152 14.88 14.19 -12.52
C CYS A 152 15.36 14.19 -13.98
N GLY A 153 14.43 14.17 -14.94
CA GLY A 153 14.77 14.28 -16.37
C GLY A 153 15.44 13.04 -16.95
N LYS A 154 15.17 11.86 -16.38
CA LYS A 154 15.75 10.56 -16.76
C LYS A 154 17.28 10.54 -16.63
N LYS A 155 17.78 11.14 -15.56
CA LYS A 155 19.19 11.22 -15.23
C LYS A 155 19.41 10.88 -13.77
N SER A 156 20.48 10.13 -13.52
CA SER A 156 20.99 9.89 -12.17
C SER A 156 21.81 11.09 -11.69
N GLY A 157 21.90 11.25 -10.37
CA GLY A 157 22.70 12.31 -9.75
C GLY A 157 21.87 13.39 -9.05
N PHE A 158 22.52 14.49 -8.70
CA PHE A 158 21.87 15.57 -7.95
C PHE A 158 20.62 16.07 -8.65
N CYS A 159 19.52 16.13 -7.90
CA CYS A 159 18.21 16.48 -8.43
C CYS A 159 17.44 17.31 -7.42
N SER A 160 17.02 18.51 -7.82
CA SER A 160 16.25 19.42 -6.97
C SER A 160 14.90 18.83 -6.55
N TRP A 161 14.32 17.94 -7.35
CA TRP A 161 13.13 17.19 -6.98
C TRP A 161 13.36 16.33 -5.74
N CYS A 162 14.57 15.78 -5.55
CA CYS A 162 14.94 15.04 -4.33
C CYS A 162 15.29 15.95 -3.13
N GLY A 163 15.21 17.27 -3.31
CA GLY A 163 15.59 18.26 -2.31
C GLY A 163 17.03 18.76 -2.47
N PRO A 164 17.38 19.92 -1.87
CA PRO A 164 18.68 20.55 -2.05
C PRO A 164 19.83 19.64 -1.61
N GLY A 165 20.74 19.32 -2.53
CA GLY A 165 21.92 18.47 -2.25
C GLY A 165 21.65 16.97 -2.19
N ASN A 166 20.43 16.52 -2.51
CA ASN A 166 20.09 15.11 -2.63
C ASN A 166 20.12 14.66 -4.09
N ALA A 167 20.24 13.36 -4.29
CA ALA A 167 20.45 12.76 -5.60
C ALA A 167 19.46 11.64 -5.89
N CYS A 168 19.08 11.56 -7.16
CA CYS A 168 18.31 10.48 -7.73
C CYS A 168 19.27 9.34 -8.10
N CYS A 169 19.36 8.33 -7.26
CA CYS A 169 20.37 7.26 -7.37
C CYS A 169 19.72 5.89 -7.32
N ARG A 170 20.34 4.90 -7.96
CA ARG A 170 19.88 3.51 -7.95
C ARG A 170 20.97 2.59 -7.44
N TYR A 171 20.61 1.75 -6.49
CA TYR A 171 21.55 0.82 -5.87
C TYR A 171 22.28 -0.03 -6.93
N MET A 172 23.62 0.06 -6.92
CA MET A 172 24.53 -0.64 -7.83
C MET A 172 24.27 -0.42 -9.34
N TYR A 173 23.66 0.69 -9.74
CA TYR A 173 23.45 0.97 -11.16
C TYR A 173 24.77 1.41 -11.84
N PRO A 174 25.25 0.74 -12.91
CA PRO A 174 26.53 1.06 -13.52
C PRO A 174 26.61 2.47 -14.14
N GLY A 175 25.47 3.05 -14.52
CA GLY A 175 25.38 4.38 -15.10
C GLY A 175 25.29 5.53 -14.09
N ASP A 176 25.36 5.24 -12.79
CA ASP A 176 25.24 6.25 -11.75
C ASP A 176 26.52 7.10 -11.61
N PRO A 177 26.40 8.43 -11.43
CA PRO A 177 27.52 9.33 -11.27
C PRO A 177 28.17 9.18 -9.87
N PRO A 178 29.37 9.77 -9.65
CA PRO A 178 30.17 9.52 -8.45
C PRO A 178 29.45 9.82 -7.12
N GLU A 179 28.57 10.82 -7.08
CA GLU A 179 27.79 11.15 -5.88
C GLU A 179 26.92 9.98 -5.41
N CYS A 180 26.33 9.22 -6.33
CA CYS A 180 25.50 8.05 -6.01
C CYS A 180 26.33 6.88 -5.43
N LYS A 181 27.64 6.86 -5.64
CA LYS A 181 28.56 5.86 -5.05
C LYS A 181 28.90 6.15 -3.59
N THR A 182 28.61 7.36 -3.13
CA THR A 182 28.84 7.78 -1.73
C THR A 182 27.60 7.64 -0.86
N VAL A 183 26.48 7.21 -1.43
CA VAL A 183 25.24 6.96 -0.70
C VAL A 183 25.42 5.71 0.16
N SER A 184 25.31 5.88 1.48
CA SER A 184 25.44 4.80 2.46
C SER A 184 24.15 4.02 2.68
N TYR A 185 23.00 4.62 2.36
CA TYR A 185 21.68 4.04 2.57
C TYR A 185 20.78 4.29 1.36
N PHE A 186 20.30 3.20 0.75
CA PHE A 186 19.31 3.24 -0.30
C PHE A 186 17.98 2.78 0.27
N PRO A 187 16.96 3.65 0.27
CA PRO A 187 15.66 3.30 0.83
C PRO A 187 14.87 2.37 -0.11
N VAL A 188 15.27 2.27 -1.38
CA VAL A 188 14.77 1.28 -2.34
C VAL A 188 15.93 0.81 -3.24
N LEU A 189 16.04 -0.51 -3.47
CA LEU A 189 17.15 -1.10 -4.23
C LEU A 189 16.85 -1.32 -5.72
N SER A 190 15.58 -1.32 -6.10
CA SER A 190 15.11 -1.77 -7.42
C SER A 190 14.98 -0.66 -8.48
N TRP A 191 14.92 0.62 -8.11
CA TRP A 191 14.84 1.77 -9.03
C TRP A 191 15.58 3.01 -8.51
N HIS A 192 15.66 4.06 -9.34
CA HIS A 192 16.24 5.33 -8.93
C HIS A 192 15.35 5.99 -7.88
N THR A 193 15.88 6.22 -6.69
CA THR A 193 15.18 6.83 -5.57
C THR A 193 15.96 8.02 -5.03
N CYS A 194 15.27 8.92 -4.35
CA CYS A 194 15.89 10.07 -3.72
C CYS A 194 16.71 9.63 -2.51
N THR A 195 18.00 9.98 -2.51
CA THR A 195 18.99 9.58 -1.51
C THR A 195 19.86 10.79 -1.14
N SER A 196 20.55 10.71 0.00
CA SER A 196 21.51 11.72 0.43
C SER A 196 22.94 11.21 0.22
N PRO A 197 23.67 11.71 -0.80
CA PRO A 197 25.10 11.45 -0.95
C PRO A 197 25.88 12.00 0.24
N VAL A 198 26.81 11.21 0.80
CA VAL A 198 27.75 11.73 1.78
C VAL A 198 28.67 12.71 1.06
N GLN A 199 28.50 14.01 1.31
CA GLN A 199 29.40 15.00 0.73
C GLN A 199 30.81 14.74 1.25
N ARG A 200 31.70 14.25 0.38
CA ARG A 200 33.14 14.30 0.65
C ARG A 200 33.49 15.78 0.67
N ALA A 201 33.81 16.30 1.85
CA ALA A 201 34.52 17.57 1.97
C ALA A 201 35.72 17.49 1.02
N ALA A 202 35.85 18.48 0.13
CA ALA A 202 37.01 18.61 -0.71
C ALA A 202 38.28 18.61 0.17
N PRO A 203 39.40 18.04 -0.28
CA PRO A 203 40.64 18.12 0.50
C PRO A 203 40.96 19.59 0.80
N PRO A 204 41.35 19.93 2.04
CA PRO A 204 41.60 21.32 2.39
C PRO A 204 42.76 21.86 1.56
N ALA A 205 42.55 23.03 0.94
CA ALA A 205 43.64 23.81 0.39
C ALA A 205 44.67 24.14 1.50
N PRO A 206 45.97 24.23 1.18
CA PRO A 206 47.00 24.50 2.18
C PRO A 206 46.73 25.84 2.87
N ALA A 207 46.76 25.80 4.21
CA ALA A 207 46.41 26.92 5.08
C ALA A 207 47.36 28.13 4.92
N PRO A 208 46.84 29.37 4.91
CA PRO A 208 47.67 30.56 5.14
C PRO A 208 48.09 30.62 6.61
N ALA A 209 49.31 31.08 6.86
CA ALA A 209 49.91 31.19 8.18
C ALA A 209 49.10 32.07 9.14
N LEU A 210 48.95 31.59 10.38
CA LEU A 210 48.26 32.23 11.49
C LEU A 210 49.01 33.49 11.98
N GLY A 211 48.29 34.59 12.12
CA GLY A 211 48.68 35.71 13.00
C GLY A 211 48.14 35.52 14.42
N PRO A 212 48.75 36.13 15.45
CA PRO A 212 48.46 35.82 16.85
C PRO A 212 47.11 36.38 17.34
N VAL A 213 46.43 35.57 18.14
CA VAL A 213 45.15 35.84 18.81
C VAL A 213 45.37 36.68 20.08
N ALA A 214 44.54 37.71 20.29
CA ALA A 214 44.42 38.42 21.56
C ALA A 214 43.32 37.77 22.44
N PRO A 215 43.49 37.69 23.78
CA PRO A 215 42.54 37.01 24.65
C PRO A 215 41.52 37.96 25.29
N GLY A 216 40.27 37.50 25.36
CA GLY A 216 39.38 37.79 26.50
C GLY A 216 38.02 38.41 26.15
N VAL A 217 36.96 37.59 26.19
CA VAL A 217 35.64 37.96 26.73
C VAL A 217 34.99 36.68 27.32
N PRO A 218 34.36 36.71 28.52
CA PRO A 218 33.69 35.55 29.10
C PRO A 218 32.32 35.28 28.45
N SER A 219 32.05 34.00 28.22
CA SER A 219 30.76 33.46 27.77
C SER A 219 29.67 33.60 28.82
N SER A 220 28.53 34.16 28.41
CA SER A 220 27.22 33.81 28.97
C SER A 220 26.17 33.87 27.86
N VAL A 221 25.80 32.73 27.29
CA VAL A 221 24.55 32.57 26.53
C VAL A 221 23.85 31.29 27.00
N PRO A 222 22.60 31.38 27.50
CA PRO A 222 21.77 30.23 27.83
C PRO A 222 21.31 29.48 26.57
N GLY A 223 21.12 28.17 26.72
CA GLY A 223 20.88 27.21 25.63
C GLY A 223 19.71 27.52 24.70
N THR A 224 19.92 27.20 23.42
CA THR A 224 18.91 27.17 22.37
C THR A 224 18.51 25.72 22.09
N THR A 225 17.27 25.42 22.44
CA THR A 225 16.51 24.23 22.03
C THR A 225 16.33 24.19 20.50
N SER A 226 16.49 23.01 19.91
CA SER A 226 16.41 22.72 18.47
C SER A 226 15.02 22.99 17.86
N ARG A 227 15.00 23.58 16.66
CA ARG A 227 13.83 23.94 15.84
C ARG A 227 13.20 22.76 15.10
N GLU A 228 12.93 21.66 15.79
CA GLU A 228 12.09 20.60 15.22
C GLU A 228 10.63 20.94 15.53
N GLY A 229 10.01 21.79 14.70
CA GLY A 229 8.57 22.01 14.79
C GLY A 229 7.96 23.37 14.41
N GLU A 230 8.70 24.34 13.87
CA GLU A 230 8.15 25.70 13.69
C GLU A 230 7.09 25.83 12.57
N ASP A 231 7.07 24.94 11.56
CA ASP A 231 6.19 25.11 10.38
C ASP A 231 4.83 24.39 10.46
N TYR A 232 4.58 23.54 11.46
CA TYR A 232 3.24 22.94 11.62
C TYR A 232 2.30 23.90 12.34
N GLN A 233 1.38 24.50 11.58
CA GLN A 233 0.40 25.48 12.06
C GLN A 233 -1.03 24.92 11.95
N PRO A 234 -1.44 24.04 12.88
CA PRO A 234 -2.78 23.47 12.88
C PRO A 234 -3.86 24.51 13.23
N VAL A 235 -5.07 24.30 12.70
CA VAL A 235 -6.25 25.10 13.07
C VAL A 235 -6.54 24.99 14.56
N ASN A 236 -6.58 23.76 15.09
CA ASN A 236 -6.61 23.54 16.53
C ASN A 236 -5.20 23.71 17.11
N ARG A 237 -4.97 24.80 17.84
CA ARG A 237 -3.66 25.15 18.41
C ARG A 237 -3.14 24.12 19.42
N ALA A 238 -4.01 23.34 20.06
CA ALA A 238 -3.58 22.26 20.96
C ALA A 238 -2.80 21.17 20.23
N LEU A 239 -3.02 20.99 18.93
CA LEU A 239 -2.27 20.05 18.09
C LEU A 239 -0.82 20.49 17.83
N ALA A 240 -0.48 21.75 18.10
CA ALA A 240 0.87 22.26 17.89
C ALA A 240 1.84 21.84 18.99
N ALA A 241 1.35 21.33 20.13
CA ALA A 241 2.18 20.84 21.22
C ALA A 241 2.22 19.29 21.25
N PRO A 242 3.28 18.69 21.83
CA PRO A 242 3.27 17.27 22.20
C PRO A 242 2.11 16.93 23.14
N SER A 243 1.68 15.67 23.12
CA SER A 243 0.63 15.13 23.98
C SER A 243 1.22 14.38 25.18
N ASP A 244 0.48 14.35 26.29
CA ASP A 244 0.76 13.52 27.46
C ASP A 244 0.12 12.13 27.41
N ALA A 245 -0.57 11.82 26.30
CA ALA A 245 -1.18 10.51 26.09
C ALA A 245 -0.18 9.35 26.22
N PRO A 246 -0.65 8.16 26.66
CA PRO A 246 0.18 6.98 26.71
C PRO A 246 0.81 6.65 25.35
N LEU A 247 2.09 6.27 25.38
CA LEU A 247 2.75 5.69 24.22
C LEU A 247 2.34 4.22 24.11
N LEU A 248 1.57 3.86 23.09
CA LEU A 248 1.19 2.48 22.81
C LEU A 248 2.18 1.87 21.82
N THR A 249 2.71 0.68 22.12
CA THR A 249 3.64 -0.05 21.25
C THR A 249 3.10 -1.46 21.00
N PHE A 250 2.81 -1.81 19.75
CA PHE A 250 2.19 -3.08 19.38
C PHE A 250 2.46 -3.43 17.92
N TYR A 251 2.04 -4.62 17.49
CA TYR A 251 2.17 -5.04 16.09
C TYR A 251 0.92 -4.72 15.29
N MET A 252 1.12 -4.10 14.12
CA MET A 252 0.11 -4.03 13.06
C MET A 252 0.54 -4.88 11.87
N TYR A 253 -0.43 -5.31 11.09
CA TYR A 253 -0.23 -6.18 9.94
C TYR A 253 -0.87 -5.59 8.69
N ARG A 254 -0.32 -5.92 7.53
CA ARG A 254 -0.89 -5.54 6.23
C ARG A 254 -0.73 -6.66 5.22
N ALA A 255 -1.81 -6.95 4.49
CA ALA A 255 -1.77 -7.82 3.33
C ALA A 255 -1.35 -7.02 2.11
N MET A 256 -0.30 -7.45 1.40
CA MET A 256 0.21 -6.74 0.23
C MET A 256 0.85 -7.67 -0.80
N GLY A 257 1.04 -7.16 -2.01
CA GLY A 257 1.81 -7.83 -3.05
C GLY A 257 3.32 -7.70 -2.82
N ASP A 258 4.10 -8.05 -3.84
CA ASP A 258 5.56 -8.07 -3.76
C ASP A 258 6.23 -6.68 -3.74
N ASN A 259 5.45 -5.60 -3.95
CA ASN A 259 5.93 -4.23 -3.88
C ASN A 259 5.90 -3.70 -2.44
N ASP A 260 6.97 -3.05 -2.01
CA ASP A 260 7.05 -2.34 -0.72
C ASP A 260 6.65 -0.87 -0.86
N TYR A 261 5.98 -0.35 0.17
CA TYR A 261 5.61 1.06 0.28
C TYR A 261 5.53 1.47 1.76
N ALA A 262 5.73 2.75 2.02
CA ALA A 262 5.63 3.31 3.36
C ALA A 262 4.22 3.11 3.93
N PRO A 263 4.09 2.93 5.25
CA PRO A 263 2.80 2.76 5.91
C PRO A 263 2.10 4.12 6.11
N GLU A 264 1.94 4.88 5.02
CA GLU A 264 1.39 6.22 4.97
C GLU A 264 0.17 6.26 4.03
N ASN A 265 -0.98 6.76 4.52
CA ASN A 265 -2.28 6.67 3.86
C ASN A 265 -2.68 5.24 3.54
N VAL A 266 -2.61 4.37 4.55
CA VAL A 266 -2.87 2.95 4.41
C VAL A 266 -3.76 2.43 5.53
N ASN A 267 -4.51 1.37 5.22
CA ASN A 267 -5.17 0.55 6.21
C ASN A 267 -4.30 -0.63 6.66
N THR A 268 -4.24 -0.86 7.94
CA THR A 268 -3.57 -2.01 8.55
C THR A 268 -4.55 -2.70 9.48
N ALA A 269 -4.19 -3.83 10.06
CA ALA A 269 -5.07 -4.54 10.99
C ALA A 269 -4.30 -5.27 12.08
N SER A 270 -5.02 -5.78 13.08
CA SER A 270 -4.53 -6.91 13.87
C SER A 270 -4.32 -8.13 12.97
N LEU A 271 -3.57 -9.14 13.44
CA LEU A 271 -3.36 -10.35 12.63
C LEU A 271 -4.69 -11.07 12.35
N ALA A 272 -5.60 -11.09 13.32
CA ALA A 272 -6.97 -11.57 13.15
C ALA A 272 -7.75 -10.79 12.08
N GLY A 273 -7.60 -9.45 12.03
CA GLY A 273 -8.19 -8.62 10.98
C GLY A 273 -7.63 -8.92 9.59
N ILE A 274 -6.31 -9.18 9.47
CA ILE A 274 -5.73 -9.63 8.20
C ILE A 274 -6.26 -11.01 7.78
N MET A 275 -6.40 -11.96 8.71
CA MET A 275 -6.98 -13.26 8.39
C MET A 275 -8.44 -13.15 7.95
N TRP A 276 -9.21 -12.27 8.58
CA TRP A 276 -10.56 -11.93 8.13
C TRP A 276 -10.56 -11.37 6.70
N TYR A 277 -9.70 -10.38 6.42
CA TYR A 277 -9.62 -9.75 5.10
C TYR A 277 -9.23 -10.74 4.00
N LEU A 278 -8.21 -11.56 4.25
CA LEU A 278 -7.77 -12.58 3.32
C LEU A 278 -8.92 -13.55 2.99
N HIS A 279 -9.61 -14.04 4.02
CA HIS A 279 -10.71 -15.00 3.90
C HIS A 279 -12.00 -14.40 3.31
N ASN A 280 -12.21 -13.09 3.47
CA ASN A 280 -13.40 -12.40 2.98
C ASN A 280 -13.27 -11.89 1.57
N GLU A 281 -12.08 -11.50 1.14
CA GLU A 281 -11.95 -10.72 -0.09
C GLU A 281 -10.84 -11.18 -1.01
N VAL A 282 -9.77 -11.79 -0.49
CA VAL A 282 -8.56 -12.03 -1.29
C VAL A 282 -8.56 -13.43 -1.89
N VAL A 283 -8.69 -14.44 -1.03
CA VAL A 283 -8.54 -15.86 -1.40
C VAL A 283 -9.83 -16.48 -1.96
N VAL A 284 -10.89 -15.67 -2.03
CA VAL A 284 -12.17 -16.00 -2.67
C VAL A 284 -12.09 -15.94 -4.20
N LEU A 285 -10.99 -15.42 -4.74
CA LEU A 285 -10.66 -15.37 -6.16
C LEU A 285 -9.34 -16.11 -6.43
N THR A 286 -9.21 -16.68 -7.62
CA THR A 286 -7.98 -17.31 -8.09
C THR A 286 -7.67 -16.82 -9.51
N PRO A 287 -6.56 -16.11 -9.74
CA PRO A 287 -5.53 -15.68 -8.77
C PRO A 287 -6.05 -14.75 -7.66
N ARG A 288 -5.35 -14.71 -6.51
CA ARG A 288 -5.67 -13.83 -5.37
C ARG A 288 -6.00 -12.40 -5.81
N LYS A 289 -7.06 -11.83 -5.24
CA LYS A 289 -7.47 -10.43 -5.50
C LYS A 289 -6.29 -9.49 -5.25
N PHE A 290 -6.18 -8.45 -6.09
CA PHE A 290 -5.14 -7.41 -6.02
C PHE A 290 -3.69 -7.90 -6.08
N GLY A 291 -3.43 -9.17 -6.45
CA GLY A 291 -2.06 -9.70 -6.46
C GLY A 291 -1.40 -9.68 -5.08
N ILE A 292 -2.21 -9.79 -4.02
CA ILE A 292 -1.73 -9.93 -2.64
C ILE A 292 -1.03 -11.28 -2.49
N THR A 293 0.15 -11.28 -1.90
CA THR A 293 1.02 -12.46 -1.86
C THR A 293 1.69 -12.69 -0.50
N ARG A 294 1.69 -11.68 0.37
CA ARG A 294 2.34 -11.72 1.69
C ARG A 294 1.56 -10.95 2.74
N ILE A 295 1.88 -11.28 3.99
CA ILE A 295 1.46 -10.54 5.18
C ILE A 295 2.72 -9.91 5.77
N VAL A 296 2.72 -8.59 5.90
CA VAL A 296 3.79 -7.82 6.53
C VAL A 296 3.40 -7.49 7.95
N ARG A 297 4.34 -7.68 8.89
CA ARG A 297 4.23 -7.28 10.29
C ARG A 297 5.08 -6.03 10.51
N MET A 298 4.50 -5.05 11.19
CA MET A 298 5.16 -3.80 11.55
C MET A 298 5.07 -3.60 13.06
N LYS A 299 6.18 -3.23 13.72
CA LYS A 299 6.14 -2.73 15.09
C LYS A 299 5.76 -1.25 15.02
N VAL A 300 4.60 -0.94 15.56
CA VAL A 300 4.01 0.40 15.53
C VAL A 300 4.04 0.99 16.93
N GLN A 301 4.46 2.24 17.01
CA GLN A 301 4.24 3.08 18.17
C GLN A 301 3.23 4.16 17.81
N THR A 302 2.32 4.46 18.72
CA THR A 302 1.34 5.55 18.55
C THR A 302 1.18 6.33 19.84
N LYS A 303 0.98 7.63 19.70
CA LYS A 303 0.62 8.54 20.79
C LYS A 303 -0.49 9.45 20.30
N ALA A 304 -1.61 9.42 20.98
CA ALA A 304 -2.79 10.18 20.60
C ALA A 304 -2.54 11.69 20.78
N PRO A 305 -3.00 12.54 19.85
CA PRO A 305 -2.98 13.98 20.07
C PRO A 305 -3.83 14.41 21.26
N ALA A 306 -3.40 15.47 21.95
CA ALA A 306 -4.07 15.93 23.16
C ALA A 306 -5.59 16.12 22.97
N PRO A 307 -6.10 16.77 21.90
CA PRO A 307 -7.54 16.91 21.71
C PRO A 307 -8.30 15.58 21.59
N LEU A 308 -7.66 14.53 21.07
CA LEU A 308 -8.25 13.19 20.98
C LEU A 308 -8.20 12.49 22.34
N HIS A 309 -7.08 12.65 23.05
CA HIS A 309 -6.92 12.10 24.39
C HIS A 309 -7.90 12.72 25.39
N ASP A 310 -8.12 14.04 25.31
CA ASP A 310 -9.01 14.80 26.20
C ASP A 310 -10.47 14.31 26.15
N VAL A 311 -10.88 13.72 25.03
CA VAL A 311 -12.21 13.09 24.86
C VAL A 311 -12.19 11.59 25.17
N GLY A 312 -11.13 11.10 25.80
CA GLY A 312 -11.01 9.74 26.33
C GLY A 312 -10.64 8.67 25.30
N MET A 313 -9.95 9.03 24.21
CA MET A 313 -9.58 8.09 23.14
C MET A 313 -8.08 8.13 22.82
N ASN A 314 -7.50 6.95 22.61
CA ASN A 314 -6.16 6.81 22.02
C ASN A 314 -6.24 6.66 20.49
N PHE A 315 -7.36 6.13 20.00
CA PHE A 315 -7.61 5.94 18.58
C PHE A 315 -8.85 6.72 18.12
N GLY A 316 -8.70 7.39 16.98
CA GLY A 316 -9.84 8.02 16.31
C GLY A 316 -10.62 7.03 15.46
N VAL A 317 -11.54 7.55 14.64
CA VAL A 317 -12.28 6.72 13.70
C VAL A 317 -11.34 6.05 12.70
N ARG A 318 -11.53 4.75 12.41
CA ARG A 318 -10.84 4.14 11.28
C ARG A 318 -11.28 4.78 9.96
N TYR A 319 -10.33 5.36 9.25
CA TYR A 319 -10.55 5.85 7.89
C TYR A 319 -10.11 4.87 6.83
N ALA A 320 -10.92 4.67 5.80
CA ALA A 320 -10.53 3.94 4.59
C ALA A 320 -9.58 4.81 3.74
N PHE A 321 -8.56 4.18 3.17
CA PHE A 321 -7.59 4.82 2.30
C PHE A 321 -7.52 4.12 0.93
N ASP A 322 -8.12 4.75 -0.07
CA ASP A 322 -8.19 4.24 -1.43
C ASP A 322 -7.18 4.97 -2.33
N SER A 323 -6.14 4.25 -2.76
CA SER A 323 -5.02 4.82 -3.53
C SER A 323 -4.38 6.05 -2.86
N GLY A 324 -4.29 6.02 -1.52
CA GLY A 324 -3.73 7.09 -0.70
C GLY A 324 -4.74 8.17 -0.28
N ARG A 325 -5.94 8.17 -0.87
CA ARG A 325 -7.00 9.11 -0.51
C ARG A 325 -7.85 8.56 0.62
N CYS A 326 -8.00 9.35 1.68
CA CYS A 326 -8.99 9.12 2.72
C CYS A 326 -10.39 9.29 2.13
N THR A 327 -11.16 8.21 2.15
CA THR A 327 -12.52 8.14 1.58
C THR A 327 -13.61 8.15 2.63
N GLY A 328 -13.23 8.16 3.90
CA GLY A 328 -14.14 8.38 5.02
C GLY A 328 -14.13 7.25 6.03
N PRO A 329 -15.09 7.28 6.98
CA PRO A 329 -16.40 7.95 6.89
C PRO A 329 -16.38 9.49 6.98
N TRP A 330 -17.28 10.13 6.23
CA TRP A 330 -17.47 11.60 6.22
C TRP A 330 -16.17 12.39 5.94
N SER A 331 -16.05 13.62 6.45
CA SER A 331 -14.92 14.51 6.19
C SER A 331 -13.70 14.15 7.02
N CYS A 332 -12.67 13.59 6.37
CA CYS A 332 -11.38 13.33 6.98
C CYS A 332 -10.67 14.62 7.40
N ASP A 333 -10.61 15.61 6.50
CA ASP A 333 -9.91 16.88 6.73
C ASP A 333 -10.45 17.63 7.95
N LYS A 334 -11.78 17.61 8.14
CA LYS A 334 -12.40 18.21 9.33
C LYS A 334 -11.89 17.54 10.61
N GLN A 335 -11.87 16.22 10.66
CA GLN A 335 -11.52 15.51 11.88
C GLN A 335 -10.01 15.51 12.13
N PHE A 336 -9.18 15.46 11.08
CA PHE A 336 -7.75 15.68 11.22
C PHE A 336 -7.44 17.12 11.67
N GLY A 337 -8.22 18.11 11.25
CA GLY A 337 -8.12 19.48 11.76
C GLY A 337 -8.48 19.61 13.25
N ASN A 338 -9.45 18.81 13.73
CA ASN A 338 -9.89 18.81 15.12
C ASN A 338 -8.93 18.04 16.05
N TYR A 339 -8.54 16.85 15.63
CA TYR A 339 -7.89 15.83 16.47
C TYR A 339 -6.47 15.48 16.03
N GLY A 340 -5.93 16.15 15.02
CA GLY A 340 -4.63 15.81 14.42
C GLY A 340 -4.74 14.57 13.52
N TYR A 341 -3.64 14.20 12.89
CA TYR A 341 -3.53 13.00 12.06
C TYR A 341 -3.49 11.73 12.92
N PHE A 342 -4.55 11.47 13.68
CA PHE A 342 -4.66 10.35 14.60
C PHE A 342 -4.58 9.00 13.88
N VAL A 343 -4.10 7.97 14.61
CA VAL A 343 -4.31 6.59 14.20
C VAL A 343 -5.76 6.22 14.46
N GLY A 344 -6.44 5.73 13.44
CA GLY A 344 -7.84 5.30 13.55
C GLY A 344 -7.95 3.83 13.89
N CYS A 345 -9.03 3.43 14.56
CA CYS A 345 -9.37 2.02 14.75
C CYS A 345 -10.87 1.74 14.66
N ASN A 346 -11.21 0.48 14.37
CA ASN A 346 -12.52 -0.10 14.66
C ASN A 346 -12.42 -1.62 14.79
N ASN A 347 -13.25 -2.25 15.63
CA ASN A 347 -13.41 -3.70 15.55
C ASN A 347 -14.13 -4.05 14.25
N VAL A 348 -13.73 -5.13 13.58
CA VAL A 348 -14.39 -5.59 12.36
C VAL A 348 -15.84 -5.95 12.69
N GLY A 349 -16.78 -5.28 12.03
CA GLY A 349 -18.21 -5.41 12.30
C GLY A 349 -18.81 -4.32 13.20
N ASP A 350 -17.98 -3.45 13.77
CA ASP A 350 -18.40 -2.19 14.40
C ASP A 350 -18.22 -1.02 13.44
N PHE A 351 -18.76 0.17 13.77
CA PHE A 351 -18.62 1.38 12.97
C PHE A 351 -17.16 1.69 12.59
N PRO A 352 -16.84 1.97 11.31
CA PRO A 352 -17.76 2.22 10.18
C PRO A 352 -18.11 0.98 9.34
N THR A 353 -17.84 -0.21 9.86
CA THR A 353 -17.93 -1.49 9.14
C THR A 353 -19.09 -2.38 9.59
N GLU A 354 -20.20 -1.80 10.09
CA GLU A 354 -21.32 -2.56 10.68
C GLU A 354 -21.97 -3.57 9.73
N LYS A 355 -21.83 -3.35 8.42
CA LYS A 355 -22.27 -4.30 7.38
C LYS A 355 -21.63 -5.69 7.53
N TRP A 356 -20.47 -5.77 8.19
CA TRP A 356 -19.74 -7.02 8.41
C TRP A 356 -19.97 -7.64 9.80
N SER A 357 -20.83 -7.06 10.64
CA SER A 357 -21.11 -7.53 12.01
C SER A 357 -21.48 -9.01 12.10
N LYS A 358 -22.23 -9.54 11.12
CA LYS A 358 -22.63 -10.95 11.05
C LYS A 358 -21.63 -11.86 10.34
N ALA A 359 -20.64 -11.29 9.67
CA ALA A 359 -19.66 -12.00 8.85
C ALA A 359 -18.29 -12.09 9.52
N ASN A 360 -18.11 -11.47 10.69
CA ASN A 360 -16.87 -11.55 11.45
C ASN A 360 -16.89 -12.73 12.43
N HIS A 361 -16.01 -13.70 12.18
CA HIS A 361 -15.78 -14.86 13.06
C HIS A 361 -14.34 -14.94 13.57
N TYR A 362 -13.54 -13.89 13.31
CA TYR A 362 -12.19 -13.76 13.84
C TYR A 362 -12.25 -12.86 15.08
N ALA A 363 -12.08 -13.49 16.25
CA ALA A 363 -11.97 -12.76 17.51
C ALA A 363 -10.82 -11.74 17.44
N ASP A 364 -11.02 -10.58 18.06
CA ASP A 364 -10.00 -9.51 18.14
C ASP A 364 -9.54 -8.98 16.77
N ALA A 365 -10.37 -9.15 15.74
CA ALA A 365 -10.17 -8.53 14.45
C ALA A 365 -10.40 -7.02 14.56
N ILE A 366 -9.33 -6.24 14.40
CA ILE A 366 -9.33 -4.78 14.49
C ILE A 366 -8.74 -4.22 13.19
N TRP A 367 -9.43 -3.27 12.59
CA TRP A 367 -8.88 -2.43 11.53
C TRP A 367 -8.22 -1.20 12.13
N TYR A 368 -7.12 -0.77 11.52
CA TYR A 368 -6.44 0.48 11.80
C TYR A 368 -6.27 1.33 10.53
N SER A 369 -6.01 2.61 10.71
CA SER A 369 -5.69 3.54 9.63
C SER A 369 -4.52 4.43 10.00
N LEU A 370 -3.53 4.50 9.11
CA LEU A 370 -2.30 5.26 9.29
C LEU A 370 -2.28 6.44 8.30
N PRO A 371 -2.60 7.67 8.75
CA PRO A 371 -2.65 8.83 7.86
C PRO A 371 -1.25 9.31 7.47
N GLY A 372 -1.02 9.46 6.18
CA GLY A 372 0.18 10.02 5.59
C GLY A 372 -0.02 11.45 5.08
N PRO A 373 1.00 12.01 4.44
CA PRO A 373 0.89 13.31 3.80
C PRO A 373 -0.20 13.30 2.73
N CYS A 374 -0.86 14.44 2.50
CA CYS A 374 -1.85 14.57 1.43
C CYS A 374 -3.03 13.59 1.49
N SER A 375 -3.44 13.21 2.69
CA SER A 375 -4.50 12.23 2.93
C SER A 375 -5.84 12.52 2.24
N ASN A 376 -6.11 13.71 1.71
CA ASN A 376 -7.34 14.02 0.98
C ASN A 376 -7.27 13.78 -0.54
N ARG A 377 -6.11 13.35 -1.05
CA ARG A 377 -5.85 13.15 -2.48
C ARG A 377 -5.29 11.77 -2.76
N LYS A 378 -5.40 11.31 -4.01
CA LYS A 378 -4.73 10.08 -4.43
C LYS A 378 -3.22 10.33 -4.49
N PHE A 379 -2.40 9.28 -4.35
CA PHE A 379 -0.93 9.39 -4.45
C PHE A 379 -0.46 10.10 -5.73
N SER A 380 -1.15 9.88 -6.85
CA SER A 380 -0.84 10.52 -8.14
C SER A 380 -1.12 12.03 -8.20
N GLN A 381 -1.78 12.57 -7.17
CA GLN A 381 -2.23 13.96 -7.07
C GLN A 381 -1.52 14.72 -5.94
N HIS A 382 -0.48 14.13 -5.34
CA HIS A 382 0.35 14.81 -4.36
C HIS A 382 1.15 15.91 -5.06
N ASP A 383 1.12 17.11 -4.49
CA ASP A 383 1.89 18.27 -4.93
C ASP A 383 2.54 18.94 -3.72
N SER A 384 3.46 19.87 -3.97
CA SER A 384 4.21 20.57 -2.93
C SER A 384 3.31 21.35 -1.96
N THR A 385 2.19 21.88 -2.45
CA THR A 385 1.23 22.65 -1.64
C THR A 385 0.55 21.75 -0.62
N CYS A 386 0.07 20.60 -1.08
CA CYS A 386 -0.60 19.65 -0.22
C CYS A 386 0.37 19.00 0.78
N LEU A 387 1.61 18.73 0.37
CA LEU A 387 2.64 18.17 1.26
C LEU A 387 2.99 19.12 2.41
N SER A 388 2.90 20.44 2.20
CA SER A 388 3.15 21.42 3.26
C SER A 388 1.93 21.64 4.15
N THR A 389 0.71 21.65 3.60
CA THR A 389 -0.51 21.90 4.38
C THR A 389 -1.05 20.66 5.09
N SER A 390 -0.76 19.47 4.55
CA SER A 390 -1.25 18.20 5.06
C SER A 390 -0.10 17.21 5.26
N PRO A 391 0.73 17.40 6.31
CA PRO A 391 1.95 16.60 6.53
C PRO A 391 1.70 15.15 6.95
N GLY A 392 0.48 14.78 7.38
CA GLY A 392 0.19 13.44 7.89
C GLY A 392 0.65 13.24 9.34
N GLY A 393 0.52 12.00 9.84
CA GLY A 393 0.82 11.64 11.23
C GLY A 393 2.13 10.85 11.43
N ALA A 394 2.83 10.51 10.36
CA ALA A 394 4.05 9.71 10.43
C ALA A 394 5.21 10.50 11.07
N CYS A 395 5.88 9.89 12.04
CA CYS A 395 7.05 10.42 12.71
C CYS A 395 8.33 9.77 12.18
N ALA A 396 9.42 10.54 12.15
CA ALA A 396 10.77 10.00 11.92
C ALA A 396 11.30 9.17 13.11
N GLY A 397 10.78 9.42 14.32
CA GLY A 397 11.17 8.75 15.56
C GLY A 397 9.97 8.48 16.47
N GLU A 398 10.18 8.46 17.78
CA GLU A 398 9.11 8.19 18.74
C GLU A 398 7.96 9.22 18.61
N PRO A 399 6.69 8.76 18.58
CA PRO A 399 5.55 9.64 18.53
C PRO A 399 5.46 10.62 19.70
N THR A 400 5.43 11.91 19.36
CA THR A 400 5.24 12.99 20.31
C THR A 400 3.78 13.23 20.66
N GLY A 401 2.85 12.70 19.84
CA GLY A 401 1.42 13.03 19.93
C GLY A 401 1.12 14.45 19.45
N ARG A 402 2.08 15.15 18.86
CA ARG A 402 1.77 16.37 18.10
C ARG A 402 0.86 16.00 16.93
N GLY A 403 -0.01 16.91 16.48
CA GLY A 403 -1.00 16.62 15.45
C GLY A 403 -0.42 16.09 14.12
N ASN A 404 0.85 16.36 13.82
CA ASN A 404 1.57 15.85 12.65
C ASN A 404 2.64 14.78 12.97
N CYS A 405 2.66 14.25 14.19
CA CYS A 405 3.56 13.19 14.62
C CYS A 405 2.87 12.35 15.69
N THR A 406 2.08 11.38 15.22
CA THR A 406 1.17 10.55 16.01
C THR A 406 1.55 9.07 15.96
N TYR A 407 2.27 8.60 14.93
CA TYR A 407 2.73 7.22 14.86
C TYR A 407 4.09 7.08 14.18
N SER A 408 4.77 5.98 14.51
CA SER A 408 5.94 5.48 13.79
C SER A 408 5.77 4.00 13.54
N ALA A 409 6.18 3.51 12.38
CA ALA A 409 6.06 2.11 12.02
C ALA A 409 7.40 1.59 11.49
N THR A 410 7.88 0.50 12.08
CA THR A 410 9.13 -0.14 11.69
C THR A 410 8.86 -1.57 11.19
N PRO A 411 9.53 -2.04 10.13
CA PRO A 411 9.37 -3.41 9.66
C PRO A 411 9.72 -4.43 10.76
N ALA A 412 8.87 -5.43 10.95
CA ALA A 412 9.03 -6.48 11.97
C ALA A 412 8.86 -7.90 11.39
N GLY A 413 9.12 -8.06 10.09
CA GLY A 413 9.09 -9.33 9.37
C GLY A 413 7.88 -9.48 8.44
N GLU A 414 7.93 -10.53 7.63
CA GLU A 414 6.86 -10.86 6.68
C GLU A 414 6.78 -12.37 6.40
N ILE A 415 5.60 -12.85 6.08
CA ILE A 415 5.36 -14.24 5.69
C ILE A 415 4.64 -14.28 4.34
N ARG A 416 4.94 -15.32 3.54
CA ARG A 416 4.24 -15.57 2.28
C ARG A 416 2.91 -16.27 2.59
N ILE A 417 1.85 -15.88 1.89
CA ILE A 417 0.55 -16.58 2.04
C ILE A 417 0.71 -18.02 1.51
N ASP A 418 1.44 -18.21 0.39
CA ASP A 418 1.78 -19.53 -0.14
C ASP A 418 2.42 -20.44 0.92
N GLU A 419 3.35 -19.92 1.72
CA GLU A 419 4.04 -20.64 2.79
C GLU A 419 3.09 -20.96 3.95
N LEU A 420 2.26 -19.99 4.35
CA LEU A 420 1.26 -20.16 5.40
C LEU A 420 0.25 -21.27 5.07
N GLU A 421 -0.12 -21.40 3.81
CA GLU A 421 -1.11 -22.36 3.32
C GLU A 421 -0.51 -23.72 2.95
N GLY A 422 0.82 -23.82 2.84
CA GLY A 422 1.50 -25.01 2.33
C GLY A 422 1.45 -25.16 0.81
N ILE A 423 1.26 -24.07 0.05
CA ILE A 423 1.28 -24.06 -1.41
C ILE A 423 2.71 -23.86 -1.92
N VAL A 424 3.32 -24.90 -2.51
CA VAL A 424 4.70 -24.82 -3.05
C VAL A 424 4.79 -23.99 -4.32
N ASN A 425 3.81 -24.12 -5.23
CA ASN A 425 3.78 -23.38 -6.50
C ASN A 425 2.37 -22.90 -6.80
N TYR A 426 2.10 -21.63 -6.45
CA TYR A 426 0.78 -21.02 -6.60
C TYR A 426 0.26 -21.05 -8.05
N LYS A 427 1.14 -20.82 -9.03
CA LYS A 427 0.75 -20.85 -10.44
C LYS A 427 0.31 -22.24 -10.86
N LEU A 428 1.05 -23.27 -10.46
CA LEU A 428 0.69 -24.65 -10.77
C LEU A 428 -0.61 -25.05 -10.06
N PHE A 429 -0.74 -24.72 -8.76
CA PHE A 429 -1.96 -24.93 -7.98
C PHE A 429 -3.18 -24.36 -8.72
N ALA A 430 -3.14 -23.09 -9.10
CA ALA A 430 -4.21 -22.42 -9.84
C ALA A 430 -4.47 -23.05 -11.23
N LEU A 431 -3.41 -23.34 -12.00
CA LEU A 431 -3.52 -23.96 -13.33
C LEU A 431 -4.12 -25.37 -13.31
N THR A 432 -3.92 -26.11 -12.21
CA THR A 432 -4.49 -27.44 -12.00
C THR A 432 -5.89 -27.42 -11.39
N GLY A 433 -6.53 -26.24 -11.31
CA GLY A 433 -7.90 -26.08 -10.80
C GLY A 433 -8.01 -25.93 -9.28
N GLY A 434 -6.88 -25.74 -8.58
CA GLY A 434 -6.88 -25.40 -7.16
C GLY A 434 -7.55 -24.06 -6.88
N ARG A 435 -8.28 -23.98 -5.78
CA ARG A 435 -8.91 -22.75 -5.28
C ARG A 435 -8.69 -22.65 -3.78
N GLU A 436 -8.20 -21.52 -3.31
CA GLU A 436 -7.91 -21.35 -1.88
C GLU A 436 -9.19 -21.38 -1.04
N TYR A 437 -10.25 -20.73 -1.52
CA TYR A 437 -11.58 -20.78 -0.89
C TYR A 437 -12.73 -20.63 -1.90
N VAL A 438 -13.81 -21.37 -1.68
CA VAL A 438 -15.04 -21.30 -2.47
C VAL A 438 -16.24 -21.13 -1.55
N HIS A 439 -16.92 -19.98 -1.66
CA HIS A 439 -18.05 -19.62 -0.78
C HIS A 439 -19.15 -20.67 -0.69
N THR A 440 -19.55 -21.25 -1.82
CA THR A 440 -20.65 -22.24 -1.87
C THR A 440 -20.28 -23.57 -1.22
N LEU A 441 -18.99 -23.84 -1.04
CA LEU A 441 -18.50 -25.06 -0.42
C LEU A 441 -18.04 -24.84 1.02
N ASP A 442 -17.84 -23.59 1.44
CA ASP A 442 -17.18 -23.20 2.69
C ASP A 442 -15.81 -23.89 2.88
N ARG A 443 -15.09 -24.09 1.77
CA ARG A 443 -13.79 -24.77 1.73
C ARG A 443 -12.98 -24.46 0.48
N GLY A 444 -11.70 -24.81 0.51
CA GLY A 444 -10.85 -24.83 -0.66
C GLY A 444 -11.09 -26.03 -1.58
N VAL A 445 -10.48 -25.98 -2.76
CA VAL A 445 -10.38 -27.09 -3.72
C VAL A 445 -8.90 -27.40 -3.86
N ASN A 446 -8.51 -28.64 -3.52
CA ASN A 446 -7.12 -29.07 -3.41
C ASN A 446 -6.30 -28.30 -2.36
N LEU A 447 -6.98 -27.66 -1.39
CA LEU A 447 -6.42 -26.97 -0.24
C LEU A 447 -7.46 -26.98 0.89
N HIS A 448 -7.03 -27.12 2.15
CA HIS A 448 -7.92 -27.20 3.31
C HIS A 448 -7.71 -26.07 4.35
N PHE A 449 -6.72 -25.20 4.13
CA PHE A 449 -6.35 -24.16 5.11
C PHE A 449 -7.51 -23.20 5.42
N TRP A 450 -8.30 -22.83 4.42
CA TRP A 450 -9.43 -21.90 4.54
C TRP A 450 -10.78 -22.58 4.84
N ASP A 451 -10.83 -23.88 5.11
CA ASP A 451 -12.09 -24.62 5.31
C ASP A 451 -12.81 -24.23 6.59
N GLY A 452 -14.10 -23.92 6.53
CA GLY A 452 -14.90 -23.52 7.69
C GLY A 452 -14.64 -22.07 8.07
N LYS A 453 -15.28 -21.15 7.35
CA LYS A 453 -15.13 -19.70 7.53
C LYS A 453 -15.87 -19.15 8.75
N THR A 454 -16.99 -19.78 9.09
CA THR A 454 -17.86 -19.34 10.19
C THR A 454 -17.52 -20.00 11.53
N ASP A 455 -16.59 -20.96 11.53
CA ASP A 455 -16.11 -21.67 12.72
C ASP A 455 -15.03 -20.85 13.45
N PRO A 456 -15.32 -20.32 14.66
CA PRO A 456 -14.37 -19.49 15.39
C PRO A 456 -13.09 -20.24 15.79
N ALA A 457 -13.15 -21.55 16.05
CA ALA A 457 -11.98 -22.33 16.41
C ALA A 457 -11.02 -22.47 15.23
N ARG A 458 -11.56 -22.64 14.02
CA ARG A 458 -10.77 -22.66 12.79
C ARG A 458 -10.19 -21.29 12.44
N CYS A 459 -10.95 -20.22 12.67
CA CYS A 459 -10.44 -18.85 12.56
C CYS A 459 -9.25 -18.61 13.50
N ALA A 460 -9.36 -19.00 14.77
CA ALA A 460 -8.26 -18.91 15.73
C ALA A 460 -7.04 -19.75 15.32
N GLN A 461 -7.25 -20.95 14.77
CA GLN A 461 -6.16 -21.79 14.26
C GLN A 461 -5.39 -21.13 13.10
N ARG A 462 -6.07 -20.42 12.20
CA ARG A 462 -5.38 -19.70 11.10
C ARG A 462 -4.55 -18.53 11.60
N VAL A 463 -5.07 -17.78 12.57
CA VAL A 463 -4.31 -16.71 13.24
C VAL A 463 -3.07 -17.30 13.89
N LYS A 464 -3.24 -18.35 14.68
CA LYS A 464 -2.13 -19.05 15.33
C LYS A 464 -1.11 -19.60 14.34
N ALA A 465 -1.55 -20.18 13.22
CA ALA A 465 -0.64 -20.68 12.18
C ALA A 465 0.25 -19.57 11.61
N ALA A 466 -0.29 -18.36 11.43
CA ALA A 466 0.49 -17.21 11.00
C ALA A 466 1.45 -16.72 12.10
N GLU A 467 1.01 -16.66 13.36
CA GLU A 467 1.90 -16.34 14.50
C GLU A 467 3.08 -17.32 14.58
N ASP A 468 2.78 -18.62 14.50
CA ASP A 468 3.77 -19.69 14.53
C ASP A 468 4.74 -19.58 13.34
N LEU A 469 4.26 -19.22 12.15
CA LEU A 469 5.11 -19.01 10.99
C LEU A 469 6.02 -17.78 11.12
N PHE A 470 5.50 -16.67 11.64
CA PHE A 470 6.34 -15.53 11.99
C PHE A 470 7.40 -15.91 13.04
N ALA A 471 7.01 -16.68 14.06
CA ALA A 471 7.91 -17.12 15.12
C ALA A 471 9.00 -18.08 14.59
N ALA A 472 8.65 -18.99 13.69
CA ALA A 472 9.59 -19.89 13.06
C ALA A 472 10.62 -19.15 12.20
N LYS A 473 10.20 -18.08 11.50
CA LYS A 473 11.06 -17.33 10.57
C LYS A 473 11.91 -16.26 11.24
N TYR A 474 11.40 -15.61 12.28
CA TYR A 474 12.03 -14.44 12.91
C TYR A 474 12.33 -14.60 14.40
N GLY A 475 12.01 -15.76 14.99
CA GLY A 475 12.01 -15.95 16.43
C GLY A 475 10.71 -15.44 17.09
N PRO A 476 10.49 -15.79 18.38
CA PRO A 476 9.30 -15.33 19.10
C PRO A 476 9.20 -13.81 19.08
N ALA A 477 7.99 -13.30 18.85
CA ALA A 477 7.74 -11.87 18.91
C ALA A 477 7.96 -11.33 20.33
N GLU A 478 8.31 -10.05 20.43
CA GLU A 478 8.24 -9.35 21.70
C GLU A 478 6.79 -9.44 22.24
N PRO A 479 6.58 -9.71 23.54
CA PRO A 479 5.26 -9.89 24.12
C PRO A 479 4.52 -8.54 24.27
N LEU A 480 4.19 -7.92 23.15
CA LEU A 480 3.46 -6.66 23.06
C LEU A 480 1.96 -6.94 23.03
N GLU A 481 1.22 -6.36 23.98
CA GLU A 481 -0.23 -6.46 24.02
C GLU A 481 -0.85 -5.67 22.86
N THR A 482 -1.84 -6.27 22.19
CA THR A 482 -2.63 -5.53 21.20
C THR A 482 -3.64 -4.65 21.94
N PRO A 483 -3.56 -3.32 21.80
CA PRO A 483 -4.49 -2.44 22.49
C PRO A 483 -5.91 -2.62 21.94
N LYS A 484 -6.88 -2.56 22.83
CA LYS A 484 -8.30 -2.51 22.45
C LYS A 484 -8.56 -1.25 21.63
N CYS A 485 -9.48 -1.37 20.67
CA CYS A 485 -9.98 -0.20 19.98
C CYS A 485 -10.91 0.59 20.90
N ASP A 486 -10.42 1.72 21.42
CA ASP A 486 -11.16 2.60 22.34
C ASP A 486 -11.93 3.71 21.63
N PHE A 487 -11.99 3.67 20.29
CA PHE A 487 -12.75 4.61 19.49
C PHE A 487 -14.22 4.66 19.93
N TRP A 488 -14.66 5.86 20.30
CA TRP A 488 -16.02 6.12 20.76
C TRP A 488 -16.72 7.16 19.88
N ARG A 489 -17.59 6.66 18.98
CA ARG A 489 -18.29 7.47 17.97
C ARG A 489 -18.99 8.71 18.54
N ARG A 490 -19.69 8.60 19.67
CA ARG A 490 -20.46 9.73 20.22
C ARG A 490 -19.55 10.84 20.75
N GLY A 491 -18.44 10.50 21.40
CA GLY A 491 -17.45 11.51 21.82
C GLY A 491 -16.75 12.12 20.63
N PHE A 492 -16.30 11.28 19.70
CA PHE A 492 -15.54 11.74 18.54
C PHE A 492 -16.30 12.76 17.69
N TYR A 493 -17.57 12.50 17.37
CA TYR A 493 -18.38 13.40 16.54
C TYR A 493 -19.29 14.36 17.32
N GLY A 494 -19.55 14.09 18.59
CA GLY A 494 -20.40 14.92 19.46
C GLY A 494 -19.63 16.04 20.16
N SER A 495 -18.35 15.85 20.41
CA SER A 495 -17.46 16.88 20.93
C SER A 495 -16.97 17.71 19.75
N SER A 496 -17.65 18.81 19.41
CA SER A 496 -16.97 19.84 18.62
C SER A 496 -16.02 20.56 19.58
N PRO A 497 -14.69 20.55 19.35
CA PRO A 497 -13.81 21.44 20.07
C PRO A 497 -14.27 22.88 19.81
N ALA A 498 -14.41 23.67 20.88
CA ALA A 498 -14.86 25.06 20.82
C ALA A 498 -13.88 25.96 20.06
#